data_AF-A0A089P7R5-F1
#
_entry.id   AF-A0A089P7R5-F1
#
_cell.length_a   1.000
_cell.length_b   1.000
_cell.length_c   1.000
_cell.angle_alpha   90.00
_cell.angle_beta   90.00
_cell.angle_gamma   90.00
#
_symmetry.space_group_name_H-M   'P 1'
#
loop_
_entity.id
_entity.type
_entity.pdbx_description
1 polymer ?
#
loop_
_entity_poly.entity_id
_entity_poly.type
_entity_poly.pdbx_seq_one_letter_code
_entity_poly.pdbx_strand_id
1 'polypeptide(L)'
;MGLMKKLLFGILFLSFLCPVNSETKDKKEYGKYDFYSKCLDDALPKKMNNALVWECSTKASKKIDSLIQKQISSRGDCDKEGFESHACQLKRSQTAFKTYYQTECTWNKYGPHYEYCEMMLKKSRLEWLDKTL
;
A
#
# COMPACT_ATOMS: atom_id res chain seq x y z
N MET A 1 -42.36 -43.75 -22.18
CA MET A 1 -40.98 -43.20 -22.14
C MET A 1 -40.91 -41.97 -23.04
N GLY A 2 -41.12 -40.75 -22.53
CA GLY A 2 -41.09 -39.58 -23.44
C GLY A 2 -41.15 -38.21 -22.77
N LEU A 3 -41.72 -38.12 -21.57
CA LEU A 3 -41.84 -36.82 -20.88
C LEU A 3 -40.54 -36.40 -20.17
N MET A 4 -39.86 -37.33 -19.48
CA MET A 4 -38.64 -37.02 -18.72
C MET A 4 -37.44 -36.62 -19.60
N LYS A 5 -37.35 -37.13 -20.84
CA LYS A 5 -36.25 -36.77 -21.77
C LYS A 5 -36.34 -35.32 -22.27
N LYS A 6 -37.55 -34.77 -22.42
CA LYS A 6 -37.75 -33.37 -22.87
C LYS A 6 -37.43 -32.36 -21.76
N LEU A 7 -37.69 -32.71 -20.50
CA LEU A 7 -37.39 -31.83 -19.35
C LEU A 7 -35.87 -31.69 -19.14
N LEU A 8 -35.12 -32.79 -19.28
CA LEU A 8 -33.66 -32.80 -19.16
C LEU A 8 -32.97 -31.96 -20.26
N PHE A 9 -33.46 -32.00 -21.49
CA PHE A 9 -32.93 -31.19 -22.59
C PHE A 9 -33.23 -29.69 -22.44
N GLY A 10 -34.38 -29.31 -21.86
CA GLY A 10 -34.71 -27.91 -21.60
C GLY A 10 -33.83 -27.27 -20.50
N ILE A 11 -33.51 -28.04 -19.46
CA ILE A 11 -32.64 -27.58 -18.36
C ILE A 11 -31.19 -27.44 -18.83
N LEU A 12 -30.72 -28.35 -19.69
CA LEU A 12 -29.38 -28.28 -20.28
C LEU A 12 -29.19 -27.12 -21.28
N PHE A 13 -30.27 -26.60 -21.87
CA PHE A 13 -30.22 -25.44 -22.77
C PHE A 13 -30.26 -24.10 -22.01
N LEU A 14 -30.83 -24.05 -20.81
CA LEU A 14 -30.92 -22.84 -19.99
C LEU A 14 -29.60 -22.45 -19.33
N SER A 15 -28.68 -23.40 -19.12
CA SER A 15 -27.35 -23.13 -18.56
C SER A 15 -26.40 -22.42 -19.55
N PHE A 16 -26.73 -22.39 -20.84
CA PHE A 16 -25.93 -21.69 -21.86
C PHE A 16 -26.29 -20.20 -22.03
N LEU A 17 -27.37 -19.74 -21.41
CA LEU A 17 -27.77 -18.32 -21.42
C LEU A 17 -27.21 -17.52 -20.23
N CYS A 18 -26.55 -18.16 -19.28
CA CYS A 18 -25.69 -17.46 -18.34
C CYS A 18 -24.38 -17.15 -19.06
N PRO A 19 -23.98 -15.88 -19.25
CA PRO A 19 -22.64 -15.59 -19.70
C PRO A 19 -21.70 -16.03 -18.59
N VAL A 20 -21.07 -17.20 -18.74
CA VAL A 20 -19.98 -17.73 -17.91
C VAL A 20 -18.69 -16.95 -18.17
N ASN A 21 -18.80 -15.62 -18.23
CA ASN A 21 -17.71 -14.66 -18.39
C ASN A 21 -18.27 -13.25 -18.11
N SER A 22 -18.88 -13.02 -16.95
CA SER A 22 -18.67 -11.72 -16.33
C SER A 22 -17.24 -11.73 -15.79
N GLU A 23 -16.27 -11.48 -16.66
CA GLU A 23 -15.04 -10.81 -16.23
C GLU A 23 -15.40 -9.39 -15.77
N THR A 24 -16.24 -9.27 -14.75
CA THR A 24 -16.12 -8.20 -13.80
C THR A 24 -14.81 -8.49 -13.09
N LYS A 25 -13.69 -8.07 -13.71
CA LYS A 25 -12.47 -7.78 -12.96
C LYS A 25 -12.90 -6.73 -11.95
N ASP A 26 -13.33 -7.18 -10.77
CA ASP A 26 -13.61 -6.29 -9.66
C ASP A 26 -12.42 -5.35 -9.57
N LYS A 27 -12.69 -4.03 -9.66
CA LYS A 27 -11.64 -3.04 -9.51
C LYS A 27 -11.00 -3.32 -8.16
N LYS A 28 -9.78 -3.84 -8.19
CA LYS A 28 -9.05 -4.20 -6.97
C LYS A 28 -9.00 -2.94 -6.10
N GLU A 29 -9.71 -2.98 -4.98
CA GLU A 29 -9.79 -1.84 -4.08
C GLU A 29 -8.50 -1.80 -3.27
N TYR A 30 -7.75 -0.72 -3.42
CA TYR A 30 -6.50 -0.51 -2.72
C TYR A 30 -6.77 0.35 -1.49
N GLY A 31 -6.18 -0.02 -0.35
CA GLY A 31 -6.12 0.86 0.80
C GLY A 31 -5.43 2.18 0.44
N LYS A 32 -5.73 3.23 1.21
CA LYS A 32 -5.25 4.61 0.98
C LYS A 32 -3.75 4.72 0.68
N TYR A 33 -2.94 3.84 1.29
CA TYR A 33 -1.47 3.82 1.17
C TYR A 33 -0.90 2.55 0.54
N ASP A 34 -1.70 1.76 -0.18
CA ASP A 34 -1.27 0.50 -0.82
C ASP A 34 -0.56 0.74 -2.17
N PHE A 35 0.35 1.72 -2.21
CA PHE A 35 1.12 2.06 -3.41
C PHE A 35 2.02 0.93 -3.89
N TYR A 36 2.56 0.13 -2.96
CA TYR A 36 3.39 -1.02 -3.29
C TYR A 36 2.59 -2.11 -3.99
N SER A 37 1.46 -2.52 -3.40
CA SER A 37 0.57 -3.54 -3.98
C SER A 37 0.08 -3.12 -5.35
N LYS A 38 -0.30 -1.84 -5.51
CA LYS A 38 -0.68 -1.29 -6.80
C LYS A 38 0.46 -1.36 -7.83
N CYS A 39 1.69 -0.99 -7.44
CA CYS A 39 2.85 -1.11 -8.32
C CYS A 39 3.11 -2.55 -8.77
N LEU A 40 2.99 -3.52 -7.85
CA LEU A 40 3.17 -4.93 -8.19
C LEU A 40 2.09 -5.43 -9.16
N ASP A 41 0.84 -5.06 -8.95
CA ASP A 41 -0.26 -5.45 -9.83
C ASP A 41 -0.13 -4.80 -11.21
N ASP A 42 0.26 -3.52 -11.27
CA ASP A 42 0.49 -2.78 -12.52
C ASP A 42 1.64 -3.40 -13.36
N ALA A 43 2.65 -3.98 -12.69
CA ALA A 43 3.77 -4.64 -13.36
C ALA A 43 3.42 -6.02 -13.96
N LEU A 44 2.26 -6.59 -13.61
CA LEU A 44 1.79 -7.92 -14.03
C LEU A 44 2.90 -9.01 -14.04
N PRO A 45 3.68 -9.17 -12.95
CA PRO A 45 4.81 -10.07 -12.96
C PRO A 45 4.37 -11.53 -13.06
N LYS A 46 4.95 -12.28 -14.01
CA LYS A 46 4.80 -13.74 -14.03
C LYS A 46 5.40 -14.41 -12.78
N LYS A 47 6.41 -13.77 -12.16
CA LYS A 47 7.03 -14.19 -10.90
C LYS A 47 7.65 -12.98 -10.20
N MET A 48 7.54 -12.94 -8.87
CA MET A 48 8.22 -11.93 -8.06
C MET A 48 9.73 -12.08 -8.17
N ASN A 49 10.44 -10.97 -8.41
CA ASN A 49 11.90 -10.93 -8.43
C ASN A 49 12.42 -9.74 -7.62
N ASN A 50 13.68 -9.80 -7.20
CA ASN A 50 14.27 -8.80 -6.31
C ASN A 50 14.29 -7.39 -6.91
N ALA A 51 14.47 -7.27 -8.24
CA ALA A 51 14.47 -5.98 -8.91
C ALA A 51 13.10 -5.31 -8.85
N LEU A 52 12.02 -6.08 -9.07
CA LEU A 52 10.66 -5.58 -8.97
C LEU A 52 10.28 -5.20 -7.53
N VAL A 53 10.66 -6.03 -6.55
CA VAL A 53 10.44 -5.71 -5.12
C VAL A 53 11.15 -4.41 -4.77
N TRP A 54 12.41 -4.25 -5.19
CA TRP A 54 13.17 -3.03 -4.99
C TRP A 54 12.48 -1.82 -5.62
N GLU A 55 12.16 -1.89 -6.91
CA GLU A 55 11.56 -0.79 -7.67
C GLU A 55 10.23 -0.33 -7.05
N CYS A 56 9.32 -1.27 -6.79
CA CYS A 56 8.02 -0.95 -6.20
C CYS A 56 8.15 -0.42 -4.78
N SER A 57 9.08 -0.96 -3.97
CA SER A 57 9.35 -0.46 -2.63
C SER A 57 9.89 0.97 -2.66
N THR A 58 10.84 1.27 -3.54
CA THR A 58 11.40 2.63 -3.71
C THR A 58 10.33 3.62 -4.17
N LYS A 59 9.52 3.26 -5.17
CA LYS A 59 8.43 4.12 -5.67
C LYS A 59 7.40 4.41 -4.58
N ALA A 60 6.95 3.37 -3.87
CA ALA A 60 6.01 3.51 -2.77
C ALA A 60 6.60 4.35 -1.62
N SER A 61 7.85 4.08 -1.22
CA SER A 61 8.54 4.80 -0.15
C SER A 61 8.64 6.30 -0.44
N LYS A 62 9.04 6.70 -1.66
CA LYS A 62 9.09 8.12 -2.06
C LYS A 62 7.74 8.80 -1.97
N LYS A 63 6.67 8.12 -2.39
CA LYS A 63 5.31 8.66 -2.34
C LYS A 63 4.83 8.84 -0.90
N ILE A 64 5.08 7.84 -0.04
CA ILE A 64 4.74 7.90 1.39
C ILE A 64 5.52 9.03 2.07
N ASP A 65 6.82 9.16 1.80
CA ASP A 65 7.66 10.18 2.39
C ASP A 65 7.17 11.60 2.05
N SER A 66 6.79 11.83 0.79
CA SER A 66 6.17 13.10 0.38
C SER A 66 4.88 13.40 1.13
N LEU A 67 4.03 12.40 1.37
CA LEU A 67 2.79 12.57 2.13
C LEU A 67 3.05 12.87 3.61
N ILE A 68 4.02 12.19 4.23
CA ILE A 68 4.46 12.47 5.60
C ILE A 68 4.95 13.91 5.73
N GLN A 69 5.84 14.34 4.82
CA GLN A 69 6.34 15.72 4.82
C GLN A 69 5.21 16.73 4.68
N LYS A 70 4.26 16.49 3.76
CA LYS A 70 3.09 17.36 3.58
C LYS A 70 2.26 17.48 4.86
N GLN A 71 2.02 16.37 5.56
CA GLN A 71 1.26 16.40 6.81
C GLN A 71 1.98 17.15 7.92
N ILE A 72 3.29 16.94 8.07
CA ILE A 72 4.08 17.65 9.08
C ILE A 72 4.13 19.15 8.76
N SER A 73 4.44 19.52 7.52
CA SER A 73 4.51 20.93 7.10
C SER A 73 3.15 21.65 7.17
N SER A 74 2.03 20.93 7.02
CA SER A 74 0.70 21.53 7.21
C SER A 74 0.40 22.01 8.63
N ARG A 75 1.26 21.69 9.61
CA ARG A 75 1.10 22.09 11.01
C ARG A 75 1.82 23.39 11.37
N GLY A 76 2.33 24.10 10.35
CA GLY A 76 3.03 25.37 10.50
C GLY A 76 4.51 25.19 10.78
N ASP A 77 5.16 26.31 11.07
CA ASP A 77 6.60 26.36 11.26
C ASP A 77 7.02 26.06 12.70
N CYS A 78 8.22 25.52 12.83
CA CYS A 78 8.84 25.34 14.13
C CYS A 78 9.47 26.66 14.57
N ASP A 79 8.67 27.50 15.22
CA ASP A 79 9.13 28.71 15.87
C ASP A 79 9.93 28.38 17.13
N LYS A 80 11.08 29.03 17.28
CA LYS A 80 12.01 28.82 18.41
C LYS A 80 11.82 29.82 19.55
N GLU A 81 10.90 30.77 19.40
CA GLU A 81 10.63 31.81 20.39
C GLU A 81 9.40 31.41 21.23
N GLY A 82 9.55 31.40 22.55
CA GLY A 82 8.48 31.03 23.48
C GLY A 82 8.38 29.52 23.78
N PHE A 83 7.17 29.04 24.08
CA PHE A 83 6.91 27.62 24.35
C PHE A 83 7.02 26.78 23.07
N GLU A 84 7.55 25.56 23.18
CA GLU A 84 7.77 24.68 22.03
C GLU A 84 6.44 24.40 21.30
N SER A 85 6.37 24.77 20.02
CA SER A 85 5.19 24.55 19.19
C SER A 85 4.99 23.06 18.87
N HIS A 86 3.74 22.67 18.61
CA HIS A 86 3.44 21.32 18.15
C HIS A 86 4.20 20.95 16.85
N ALA A 87 4.44 21.92 15.96
CA ALA A 87 5.26 21.73 14.77
C ALA A 87 6.72 21.38 15.11
N CYS A 88 7.31 21.98 16.15
CA CYS A 88 8.65 21.62 16.63
C CYS A 88 8.69 20.19 17.17
N GLN A 89 7.68 19.79 17.96
CA GLN A 89 7.59 18.42 18.48
C GLN A 89 7.46 17.39 17.35
N LEU A 90 6.62 17.67 16.34
CA LEU A 90 6.47 16.81 15.16
C LEU A 90 7.76 16.70 14.36
N LYS A 91 8.49 17.81 14.16
CA LYS A 91 9.79 17.81 13.48
C LYS A 91 10.81 16.96 14.24
N ARG A 92 10.88 17.08 15.56
CA ARG A 92 11.76 16.24 16.40
C ARG A 92 11.35 14.77 16.33
N SER A 93 10.06 14.48 16.44
CA SER A 93 9.51 13.13 16.31
C SER A 93 9.85 12.51 14.95
N GLN A 94 9.80 13.30 13.87
CA GLN A 94 10.18 12.85 12.54
C GLN A 94 11.68 12.57 12.40
N THR A 95 12.54 13.39 13.02
CA THR A 95 13.99 13.11 13.08
C THR A 95 14.28 11.82 13.83
N ALA A 96 13.65 11.62 15.00
CA ALA A 96 13.80 10.39 15.77
C ALA A 96 13.30 9.16 15.00
N PHE A 97 12.16 9.30 14.32
CA PHE A 97 11.63 8.25 13.45
C PHE A 97 12.59 7.91 12.31
N LYS A 98 13.27 8.91 11.72
CA LYS A 98 14.30 8.69 10.71
C LYS A 98 15.43 7.80 11.22
N THR A 99 15.98 8.15 12.38
CA THR A 99 17.02 7.32 13.01
C THR A 99 16.52 5.92 13.29
N TYR A 100 15.30 5.80 13.85
CA TYR A 100 14.69 4.50 14.15
C TYR A 100 14.60 3.60 12.92
N TYR A 101 13.95 4.03 11.83
CA TYR A 101 13.78 3.14 10.68
C TYR A 101 15.13 2.83 9.99
N GLN A 102 16.08 3.77 10.00
CA GLN A 102 17.42 3.52 9.43
C GLN A 102 18.13 2.44 10.23
N THR A 103 18.10 2.50 11.57
CA THR A 103 18.66 1.47 12.43
C THR A 103 17.93 0.14 12.21
N GLU A 104 16.62 0.10 12.40
CA GLU A 104 15.83 -1.14 12.29
C GLU A 104 16.00 -1.83 10.94
N CYS A 105 15.99 -1.08 9.83
CA CYS A 105 16.10 -1.66 8.50
C CYS A 105 17.53 -2.03 8.10
N THR A 106 18.55 -1.34 8.62
CA THR A 106 19.96 -1.69 8.39
C THR A 106 20.37 -2.92 9.19
N TRP A 107 19.82 -3.10 10.38
CA TRP A 107 20.08 -4.25 11.26
C TRP A 107 19.10 -5.41 11.06
N ASN A 108 18.17 -5.31 10.09
CA ASN A 108 17.06 -6.26 9.99
C ASN A 108 17.44 -7.62 9.41
N LYS A 109 16.71 -8.63 9.88
CA LYS A 109 16.71 -10.04 9.47
C LYS A 109 16.34 -10.27 7.99
N TYR A 110 15.91 -9.23 7.25
CA TYR A 110 15.40 -9.32 5.87
C TYR A 110 16.47 -9.17 4.77
N GLY A 111 17.76 -9.03 5.14
CA GLY A 111 18.85 -8.98 4.16
C GLY A 111 18.73 -7.79 3.18
N PRO A 112 19.06 -7.93 1.88
CA PRO A 112 19.19 -6.84 0.91
C PRO A 112 17.88 -6.12 0.52
N HIS A 113 16.79 -6.28 1.29
CA HIS A 113 15.49 -5.64 1.05
C HIS A 113 15.25 -4.43 1.96
N TYR A 114 16.28 -3.61 2.12
CA TYR A 114 16.25 -2.40 2.96
C TYR A 114 15.09 -1.47 2.58
N GLU A 115 14.83 -1.29 1.29
CA GLU A 115 13.80 -0.39 0.76
C GLU A 115 12.38 -0.84 1.11
N TYR A 116 12.15 -2.16 1.15
CA TYR A 116 10.85 -2.71 1.54
C TYR A 116 10.59 -2.47 3.04
N CYS A 117 11.59 -2.70 3.89
CA CYS A 117 11.49 -2.42 5.32
C CYS A 117 11.22 -0.92 5.58
N GLU A 118 12.01 -0.04 4.95
CA GLU A 118 11.86 1.41 5.13
C GLU A 118 10.46 1.87 4.68
N MET A 119 9.99 1.38 3.54
CA MET A 119 8.66 1.66 3.04
C MET A 119 7.57 1.23 4.02
N MET A 120 7.65 0.02 4.59
CA MET A 120 6.65 -0.48 5.54
C MET A 120 6.60 0.37 6.82
N LEU A 121 7.76 0.70 7.39
CA LEU A 121 7.81 1.56 8.58
C LEU A 121 7.27 2.96 8.28
N LYS A 122 7.61 3.54 7.13
CA LYS A 122 7.07 4.82 6.69
C LYS A 122 5.56 4.76 6.48
N LYS A 123 5.01 3.68 5.91
CA LYS A 123 3.56 3.49 5.78
C LYS A 123 2.88 3.55 7.16
N SER A 124 3.38 2.80 8.14
CA SER A 124 2.87 2.82 9.51
C SER A 124 2.94 4.21 10.14
N ARG A 125 4.03 4.96 9.89
CA ARG A 125 4.16 6.35 10.36
C ARG A 125 3.09 7.26 9.75
N LEU A 126 2.83 7.15 8.45
CA LEU A 126 1.81 7.93 7.77
C LEU A 126 0.40 7.61 8.28
N GLU A 127 0.10 6.33 8.52
CA GLU A 127 -1.16 5.91 9.13
C GLU A 127 -1.32 6.44 10.57
N TRP A 128 -0.23 6.51 11.34
CA TRP A 128 -0.24 7.09 12.67
C TRP A 128 -0.49 8.60 12.63
N LEU A 129 0.17 9.33 11.72
CA LEU A 129 -0.02 10.77 11.54
C LEU A 129 -1.47 11.10 11.15
N ASP A 130 -2.06 10.32 10.25
CA ASP A 130 -3.48 10.43 9.87
C ASP A 130 -4.46 10.33 11.04
N LYS A 131 -4.11 9.51 12.05
CA LYS A 131 -4.96 9.29 13.23
C LYS A 131 -4.74 10.36 14.31
N THR A 132 -3.58 10.99 14.31
CA THR A 132 -3.11 11.84 15.42
C THR A 132 -3.25 13.33 15.10
N LEU A 133 -3.22 13.70 13.83
CA LEU A 133 -3.20 15.07 13.35
C LEU A 133 -4.52 15.47 12.66
#